data_AF-I3ICQ5-F1
#
_entry.id   AF-I3ICQ5-F1
#
_cell.length_a   1.000
_cell.length_b   1.000
_cell.length_c   1.000
_cell.angle_alpha   90.00
_cell.angle_beta   90.00
_cell.angle_gamma   90.00
#
_symmetry.space_group_name_H-M   'P 1'
#
loop_
_entity.id
_entity.type
_entity.pdbx_description
1 polymer ?
#
loop_
_entity_poly.entity_id
_entity_poly.type
_entity_poly.pdbx_seq_one_letter_code
_entity_poly.pdbx_strand_id
1 'polypeptide(L)' 'MQVQLFNEYAIFFALGFLVIYVLAQLLVSKHPRFQALSAIQKSVTVKVIALSGFILVYVILNLFVE' A
#
# COMPACT_ATOMS: atom_id res chain seq x y z
N MET A 1 6.16 27.02 -3.51
CA MET A 1 5.22 26.22 -4.33
C MET A 1 5.37 24.71 -4.15
N GLN A 2 6.57 24.11 -4.27
CA GLN A 2 6.73 22.64 -4.10
C GLN A 2 6.31 22.10 -2.73
N VAL A 3 6.62 22.78 -1.62
CA VAL A 3 6.27 22.31 -0.26
C VAL A 3 4.75 22.40 0.00
N GLN A 4 4.08 23.41 -0.55
CA GLN A 4 2.63 23.57 -0.41
C GLN A 4 1.87 22.48 -1.18
N LEU A 5 2.26 22.20 -2.42
CA LEU A 5 1.70 21.09 -3.20
C LEU A 5 2.01 19.74 -2.55
N PHE A 6 3.21 19.55 -2.00
CA PHE A 6 3.55 18.33 -1.27
C PHE A 6 2.61 18.11 -0.09
N ASN A 7 2.33 19.13 0.74
CA ASN A 7 1.40 18.99 1.87
C ASN A 7 -0.04 18.73 1.43
N GLU A 8 -0.49 19.39 0.36
CA GLU A 8 -1.85 19.29 -0.16
C GLU A 8 -2.13 17.89 -0.72
N TYR A 9 -1.17 17.30 -1.45
CA TYR A 9 -1.30 15.94 -2.00
C TYR A 9 -0.81 14.84 -1.04
N ALA A 10 0.03 15.15 -0.05
CA ALA A 10 0.55 14.16 0.90
C ALA A 10 -0.57 13.46 1.67
N ILE A 11 -1.64 14.18 2.03
CA ILE A 11 -2.80 13.58 2.69
C ILE A 11 -3.49 12.55 1.77
N PHE A 12 -3.67 12.87 0.50
CA PHE A 12 -4.27 11.93 -0.46
C PHE A 12 -3.38 10.70 -0.68
N PHE A 13 -2.06 10.88 -0.78
CA PHE A 13 -1.12 9.75 -0.87
C PHE A 13 -1.11 8.89 0.40
N ALA A 14 -1.15 9.52 1.59
CA ALA A 14 -1.22 8.81 2.86
C ALA A 14 -2.52 8.01 2.99
N LEU A 15 -3.66 8.61 2.61
CA LEU A 15 -4.95 7.92 2.57
C LEU A 15 -4.94 6.77 1.55
N GLY A 16 -4.38 6.98 0.36
CA GLY A 16 -4.22 5.93 -0.65
C GLY A 16 -3.37 4.76 -0.14
N PHE A 17 -2.25 5.04 0.51
CA PHE A 17 -1.43 4.01 1.14
C PHE A 17 -2.19 3.27 2.25
N LEU A 18 -2.94 3.99 3.09
CA LEU A 18 -3.74 3.39 4.15
C LEU A 18 -4.76 2.39 3.60
N VAL A 19 -5.47 2.75 2.52
CA VAL A 19 -6.42 1.85 1.84
C VAL A 19 -5.73 0.58 1.35
N ILE A 20 -4.61 0.72 0.64
CA ILE A 20 -3.82 -0.42 0.14
C ILE A 20 -3.34 -1.30 1.31
N TYR A 21 -2.89 -0.68 2.39
CA TYR A 21 -2.42 -1.38 3.58
C TYR A 21 -3.53 -2.21 4.26
N VAL A 22 -4.73 -1.65 4.43
CA VAL A 22 -5.89 -2.36 4.98
C VAL A 22 -6.30 -3.52 4.07
N LEU A 23 -6.31 -3.32 2.75
CA LEU A 23 -6.59 -4.39 1.79
C LEU A 23 -5.55 -5.51 1.86
N ALA A 24 -4.26 -5.17 2.00
CA ALA A 24 -3.20 -6.16 2.19
C ALA A 24 -3.38 -6.94 3.50
N GLN A 25 -3.78 -6.28 4.60
CA GLN A 25 -4.11 -6.95 5.86
C GLN A 25 -5.30 -7.91 5.71
N LEU A 26 -6.37 -7.50 5.03
CA LEU A 26 -7.53 -8.36 4.77
C LEU A 26 -7.14 -9.56 3.91
N LEU A 27 -6.36 -9.35 2.86
CA LEU A 27 -5.86 -10.42 2.00
C LEU A 27 -5.03 -11.44 2.80
N VAL A 28 -4.05 -10.99 3.57
CA VAL A 28 -3.16 -11.87 4.34
C VAL A 28 -3.90 -12.57 5.49
N SER A 29 -4.89 -11.93 6.10
CA SER A 29 -5.67 -12.51 7.20
C SER A 29 -6.72 -13.52 6.74
N LYS A 30 -7.28 -13.37 5.53
CA LYS A 30 -8.39 -14.22 5.04
C LYS A 30 -7.96 -15.27 4.03
N HIS A 31 -6.94 -15.02 3.22
CA HIS A 31 -6.60 -15.91 2.12
C HIS A 31 -5.90 -17.19 2.63
N PRO A 32 -6.38 -18.41 2.26
CA PRO A 32 -5.86 -19.69 2.77
C PRO A 32 -4.35 -19.85 2.64
N ARG A 33 -3.78 -19.34 1.54
CA ARG A 33 -2.33 -19.36 1.26
C ARG A 33 -1.46 -18.78 2.38
N PHE A 34 -1.96 -17.83 3.15
CA PHE A 34 -1.19 -17.18 4.21
C PHE A 34 -1.48 -17.74 5.60
N GLN A 35 -2.43 -18.67 5.75
CA GLN A 35 -2.80 -19.20 7.08
C GLN A 35 -1.69 -20.01 7.74
N ALA A 36 -0.84 -20.66 6.95
CA ALA A 36 0.33 -21.40 7.43
C ALA A 36 1.47 -20.49 7.93
N LEU A 37 1.41 -19.18 7.68
CA LEU A 37 2.44 -18.24 8.10
C LEU A 37 2.31 -17.91 9.60
N SER A 38 3.45 -17.76 10.28
CA SER A 38 3.48 -17.23 11.64
C SER A 38 3.00 -15.79 11.71
N ALA A 39 2.64 -15.30 12.90
CA ALA A 39 2.18 -13.92 13.08
C ALA A 39 3.20 -12.88 12.57
N ILE A 40 4.50 -13.14 12.78
CA ILE A 40 5.58 -12.28 12.30
C ILE A 40 5.65 -12.31 10.76
N GLN A 41 5.58 -13.51 10.16
CA GLN A 41 5.58 -13.65 8.71
C GLN A 41 4.38 -12.94 8.08
N LYS A 42 3.18 -13.09 8.64
CA LYS A 42 1.98 -12.37 8.19
C LYS A 42 2.20 -10.85 8.23
N SER A 43 2.76 -10.32 9.31
CA SER A 43 3.07 -8.89 9.44
C SER A 43 4.04 -8.40 8.37
N VAL A 44 5.12 -9.15 8.11
CA VAL A 44 6.09 -8.82 7.05
C VAL A 44 5.42 -8.90 5.67
N THR A 45 4.63 -9.94 5.41
CA THR A 45 3.92 -10.11 4.13
C THR A 45 2.97 -8.94 3.86
N VAL A 46 2.20 -8.49 4.86
CA VAL A 46 1.34 -7.31 4.72
C VAL A 46 2.15 -6.08 4.31
N LYS A 47 3.27 -5.81 4.98
CA LYS A 47 4.12 -4.65 4.66
C LYS A 47 4.68 -4.74 3.25
N VAL A 48 5.16 -5.92 2.84
CA VAL A 48 5.71 -6.13 1.49
C VAL A 48 4.65 -5.92 0.43
N ILE A 49 3.46 -6.51 0.59
CA ILE A 49 2.34 -6.36 -0.36
C ILE A 49 1.86 -4.91 -0.41
N ALA A 50 1.75 -4.24 0.74
CA ALA A 50 1.30 -2.86 0.79
C ALA A 50 2.28 -1.90 0.12
N LEU A 51 3.59 -2.06 0.37
CA LEU A 51 4.64 -1.26 -0.26
C LEU A 51 4.70 -1.51 -1.77
N SER A 52 4.72 -2.77 -2.21
CA SER A 52 4.77 -3.08 -3.64
C SER A 52 3.51 -2.63 -4.38
N GLY A 53 2.33 -2.80 -3.76
CA GLY A 53 1.06 -2.32 -4.30
C GLY A 53 1.02 -0.80 -4.41
N PHE A 54 1.48 -0.07 -3.40
CA PHE A 54 1.54 1.40 -3.45
C PHE A 54 2.52 1.91 -4.51
N ILE A 55 3.71 1.31 -4.61
CA ILE A 55 4.69 1.65 -5.66
C ILE A 55 4.10 1.40 -7.04
N LEU A 56 3.43 0.26 -7.25
CA LEU A 56 2.78 -0.05 -8.52
C LEU A 56 1.72 0.99 -8.88
N VAL A 57 0.82 1.32 -7.93
CA VAL A 57 -0.21 2.35 -8.16
C VAL A 57 0.44 3.70 -8.48
N TYR A 58 1.49 4.10 -7.76
CA TYR A 58 2.21 5.34 -8.02
C TYR A 58 2.83 5.37 -9.41
N VAL A 59 3.51 4.30 -9.83
CA VAL A 59 4.12 4.18 -11.16
C VAL A 59 3.04 4.23 -12.24
N ILE A 60 1.95 3.48 -12.07
CA ILE A 60 0.83 3.46 -13.00
C ILE A 60 0.21 4.85 -13.16
N LEU A 61 -0.04 5.57 -12.06
CA LEU A 61 -0.57 6.94 -12.11
C LEU A 61 0.38 7.88 -12.85
N ASN A 62 1.70 7.78 -12.64
CA ASN A 62 2.65 8.58 -13.40
C ASN A 62 2.62 8.26 -14.90
N LEU A 63 2.48 6.99 -15.29
CA LEU A 63 2.40 6.59 -16.71
C LEU A 63 1.12 7.07 -17.42
N PHE A 64 0.03 7.33 -16.68
CA PHE A 64 -1.24 7.82 -17.23
C PHE A 64 -1.39 9.35 -17.18
N VAL A 65 -0.52 10.04 -16.45
CA VAL A 65 -0.53 11.50 -16.31
C VAL A 65 0.48 12.18 -17.26
N GLU A 66 1.39 11.41 -17.87
CA GLU A 66 2.12 11.80 -19.09
C GLU A 66 1.21 11.82 -20.33
#